data_AF-A0A7X9FN00-F1
#
_entry.id   AF-A0A7X9FN00-F1
#
_cell.length_a   1.000
_cell.length_b   1.000
_cell.length_c   1.000
_cell.angle_alpha   90.00
_cell.angle_beta   90.00
_cell.angle_gamma   90.00
#
_symmetry.space_group_name_H-M   'P 1'
#
loop_
_entity.id
_entity.type
_entity.pdbx_description
1 polymer ?
#
loop_
_entity_poly.entity_id
_entity_poly.type
_entity_poly.pdbx_seq_one_letter_code
_entity_poly.pdbx_strand_id
1 'polypeptide(L)'
;MEIDIVPAEGALPVKRAYTLSIVIKSFKGRKDVEVHLFRPQWAPEEAAAYDWNALLGDILVPDLEVSLESCRRVVLESFTEEERDQLVNYLKERYKDRLSAIRSCALNFPIPLGLVALSELSEGKNAGFINFDKIPNYNLPFPVRGFFDLSQHRPLIEGVE
;
A
#
# COMPACT_ATOMS: atom_id res chain seq x y z
N MET A 1 -19.32 4.86 -2.63
CA MET A 1 -17.88 4.57 -2.57
C MET A 1 -17.21 5.57 -3.47
N GLU A 2 -16.31 6.36 -2.92
CA GLU A 2 -15.49 7.33 -3.65
C GLU A 2 -14.28 6.62 -4.28
N ILE A 3 -13.85 7.03 -5.47
CA ILE A 3 -12.65 6.51 -6.12
C ILE A 3 -11.83 7.71 -6.55
N ASP A 4 -10.64 7.86 -5.97
CA ASP A 4 -9.71 8.94 -6.26
C ASP A 4 -8.41 8.33 -6.80
N ILE A 5 -8.15 8.54 -8.10
CA ILE A 5 -6.94 8.04 -8.76
C ILE A 5 -6.18 9.25 -9.27
N VAL A 6 -5.09 9.57 -8.59
CA VAL A 6 -4.18 10.65 -8.96
C VAL A 6 -3.17 10.07 -9.97
N PRO A 7 -3.18 10.54 -11.23
CA PRO A 7 -2.19 10.12 -12.21
C PRO A 7 -0.80 10.62 -11.84
N ALA A 8 0.24 9.99 -12.38
CA ALA A 8 1.59 10.52 -12.26
C ALA A 8 1.69 11.89 -12.97
N GLU A 9 2.38 12.85 -12.35
CA GLU A 9 2.56 14.20 -12.91
C GLU A 9 3.55 14.22 -14.10
N GLY A 10 4.23 13.11 -14.39
CA GLY A 10 5.19 12.99 -15.48
C GLY A 10 5.59 11.56 -15.79
N ALA A 11 6.62 11.42 -16.63
CA ALA A 11 7.18 10.12 -16.99
C ALA A 11 7.83 9.47 -15.75
N LEU A 12 7.31 8.31 -15.38
CA LEU A 12 7.81 7.55 -14.24
C LEU A 12 9.09 6.78 -14.63
N PRO A 13 10.10 6.72 -13.75
CA PRO A 13 11.35 5.98 -14.02
C PRO A 13 11.13 4.46 -14.01
N VAL A 14 10.04 3.98 -13.41
CA VAL A 14 9.66 2.56 -13.36
C VAL A 14 8.15 2.38 -13.52
N LYS A 15 7.76 1.21 -14.02
CA LYS A 15 6.35 0.82 -14.12
C LYS A 15 5.69 0.65 -12.74
N ARG A 16 6.45 0.16 -11.75
CA ARG A 16 5.98 -0.04 -10.37
C ARG A 16 6.14 1.23 -9.58
N ALA A 17 5.08 2.02 -9.61
CA ALA A 17 5.07 3.34 -8.99
C ALA A 17 3.74 3.63 -8.30
N TYR A 18 2.71 2.81 -8.47
CA TYR A 18 1.39 3.15 -7.97
C TYR A 18 1.16 2.53 -6.60
N THR A 19 0.84 3.37 -5.62
CA THR A 19 0.36 2.95 -4.32
C THR A 19 -1.16 2.96 -4.31
N LEU A 20 -1.76 2.13 -3.47
CA LEU A 20 -3.21 2.05 -3.36
C LEU A 20 -3.60 1.90 -1.90
N SER A 21 -4.56 2.70 -1.44
CA SER A 21 -5.18 2.56 -0.13
C SER A 21 -6.70 2.49 -0.28
N ILE A 22 -7.34 1.85 0.67
CA ILE A 22 -8.79 1.74 0.75
C ILE A 22 -9.27 2.21 2.11
N VAL A 23 -10.49 2.74 2.16
CA VAL A 23 -11.15 3.09 3.42
C VAL A 23 -12.32 2.13 3.63
N ILE A 24 -12.26 1.32 4.67
CA ILE A 24 -13.32 0.39 5.06
C ILE A 24 -14.26 1.13 6.02
N LYS A 25 -15.57 1.16 5.70
CA LYS A 25 -16.60 1.88 6.48
C LYS A 25 -16.56 1.53 7.97
N SER A 26 -16.47 0.23 8.25
CA SER A 26 -16.49 -0.34 9.60
C SER A 26 -15.57 -1.56 9.65
N PHE A 27 -14.53 -1.51 10.47
CA PHE A 27 -13.57 -2.61 10.63
C PHE A 27 -13.06 -2.70 12.06
N LYS A 28 -13.12 -3.90 12.66
CA LYS A 28 -12.65 -4.18 14.03
C LYS A 28 -13.06 -3.13 15.09
N GLY A 29 -14.32 -2.67 15.05
CA GLY A 29 -14.82 -1.69 16.03
C GLY A 29 -14.36 -0.25 15.81
N ARG A 30 -13.70 0.05 14.68
CA ARG A 30 -13.37 1.41 14.22
C ARG A 30 -14.12 1.76 12.94
N LYS A 31 -14.39 3.06 12.77
CA LYS A 31 -15.05 3.62 11.59
C LYS A 31 -14.02 4.24 10.64
N ASP A 32 -14.28 4.14 9.34
CA ASP A 32 -13.46 4.75 8.28
C ASP A 32 -11.96 4.37 8.43
N VAL A 33 -11.71 3.06 8.49
CA VAL A 33 -10.37 2.51 8.67
C VAL A 33 -9.63 2.52 7.34
N GLU A 34 -8.49 3.18 7.30
CA GLU A 34 -7.60 3.21 6.14
C GLU A 34 -6.72 1.96 6.14
N VAL A 35 -6.61 1.34 4.97
CA VAL A 35 -5.79 0.15 4.75
C VAL A 35 -4.91 0.42 3.55
N HIS A 36 -3.61 0.39 3.75
CA HIS A 36 -2.61 0.54 2.68
C HIS A 36 -2.35 -0.81 2.04
N LEU A 37 -2.65 -0.93 0.75
CA LEU A 37 -2.46 -2.16 0.01
C LEU A 37 -1.05 -2.22 -0.57
N PHE A 38 -0.47 -3.41 -0.53
CA PHE A 38 0.87 -3.67 -1.03
C PHE A 38 0.98 -5.08 -1.59
N ARG A 39 1.94 -5.25 -2.49
CA ARG A 39 2.33 -6.56 -3.02
C ARG A 39 3.38 -7.19 -2.08
N PRO A 40 3.08 -8.30 -1.39
CA PRO A 40 3.97 -8.85 -0.37
C PRO A 40 5.14 -9.67 -0.92
N GLN A 41 5.14 -9.97 -2.23
CA GLN A 41 6.07 -10.90 -2.85
C GLN A 41 6.36 -10.48 -4.29
N TRP A 42 7.62 -10.61 -4.71
CA TRP A 42 8.10 -10.30 -6.04
C TRP A 42 9.16 -11.31 -6.47
N ALA A 43 9.40 -11.41 -7.77
CA ALA A 43 10.48 -12.26 -8.26
C ALA A 43 11.84 -11.61 -7.95
N PRO A 44 12.87 -12.36 -7.55
CA PRO A 44 14.19 -11.80 -7.28
C PRO A 44 14.82 -11.16 -8.54
N GLU A 45 14.51 -11.71 -9.72
CA GLU A 45 14.94 -11.18 -11.03
C GLU A 45 14.36 -9.79 -11.31
N GLU A 46 13.13 -9.54 -10.85
CA GLU A 46 12.46 -8.24 -10.98
C GLU A 46 13.21 -7.18 -10.17
N ALA A 47 13.57 -7.50 -8.92
CA ALA A 47 14.34 -6.60 -8.06
C ALA A 47 15.76 -6.34 -8.61
N ALA A 48 16.36 -7.31 -9.30
CA ALA A 48 17.68 -7.15 -9.90
C ALA A 48 17.67 -6.28 -11.18
N ALA A 49 16.51 -6.12 -11.83
CA ALA A 49 16.38 -5.40 -13.10
C ALA A 49 16.32 -3.87 -12.95
N TYR A 50 16.10 -3.34 -11.74
CA TYR A 50 15.93 -1.92 -11.50
C TYR A 50 17.26 -1.19 -11.29
N ASP A 51 17.37 0.03 -11.85
CA ASP A 51 18.45 0.95 -11.53
C ASP A 51 18.18 1.67 -10.20
N TRP A 52 18.55 1.02 -9.11
CA TRP A 52 18.30 1.54 -7.75
C TRP A 52 18.94 2.89 -7.47
N ASN A 53 20.01 3.26 -8.17
CA ASN A 53 20.66 4.57 -7.98
C ASN A 53 19.81 5.71 -8.57
N ALA A 54 19.00 5.43 -9.59
CA ALA A 54 18.07 6.41 -10.15
C ALA A 54 16.75 6.49 -9.39
N LEU A 55 16.41 5.44 -8.63
CA LEU A 55 15.13 5.34 -7.92
C LEU A 55 15.21 5.80 -6.46
N LEU A 56 16.36 5.69 -5.83
CA LEU A 56 16.59 6.06 -4.44
C LEU A 56 17.29 7.42 -4.37
N GLY A 57 16.79 8.30 -3.51
CA GLY A 57 17.31 9.65 -3.30
C GLY A 57 18.31 9.72 -2.16
N ASP A 58 18.46 10.91 -1.60
CA ASP A 58 19.32 11.16 -0.45
C ASP A 58 18.67 10.76 0.89
N ILE A 59 19.52 10.66 1.91
CA ILE A 59 19.11 10.45 3.30
C ILE A 59 18.46 11.73 3.82
N LEU A 60 17.18 11.65 4.21
CA LEU A 60 16.45 12.80 4.76
C LEU A 60 16.94 13.21 6.16
N VAL A 61 17.49 12.28 6.92
CA VAL A 61 17.92 12.48 8.31
C VAL A 61 19.40 12.11 8.47
N PRO A 62 20.31 13.08 8.70
CA PRO A 62 21.71 12.76 8.96
C PRO A 62 21.81 11.87 10.22
N ASP A 63 22.62 10.81 10.14
CA ASP A 63 22.84 9.80 11.20
C ASP A 63 21.77 8.70 11.35
N LEU A 64 20.73 8.66 10.50
CA LEU A 64 19.80 7.53 10.50
C LEU A 64 20.44 6.30 9.82
N GLU A 65 20.43 5.15 10.50
CA GLU A 65 20.80 3.87 9.89
C GLU A 65 19.75 3.51 8.83
N VAL A 66 20.07 3.78 7.57
CA VAL A 66 19.17 3.54 6.43
C VAL A 66 19.40 2.16 5.84
N SER A 67 18.37 1.32 5.89
CA SER A 67 18.34 0.08 5.14
C SER A 67 17.96 0.37 3.69
N LEU A 68 18.94 0.31 2.78
CA LEU A 68 18.68 0.39 1.33
C LEU A 68 17.71 -0.71 0.89
N GLU A 69 17.78 -1.89 1.50
CA GLU A 69 16.86 -2.98 1.18
C GLU A 69 15.41 -2.62 1.50
N SER A 70 15.16 -1.99 2.66
CA SER A 70 13.82 -1.53 3.07
C SER A 70 13.27 -0.49 2.08
N CYS A 71 14.12 0.43 1.61
CA CYS A 71 13.72 1.43 0.61
C CYS A 71 13.40 0.77 -0.75
N ARG A 72 14.17 -0.24 -1.17
CA ARG A 72 13.89 -1.01 -2.39
C ARG A 72 12.56 -1.74 -2.29
N ARG A 73 12.25 -2.31 -1.12
CA ARG A 73 10.98 -3.00 -0.86
C ARG A 73 9.78 -2.08 -1.05
N VAL A 74 9.85 -0.80 -0.66
CA VAL A 74 8.76 0.17 -0.89
C VAL A 74 8.38 0.26 -2.38
N VAL A 75 9.36 0.26 -3.27
CA VAL A 75 9.12 0.27 -4.73
C VAL A 75 8.53 -1.06 -5.19
N LEU A 76 9.05 -2.18 -4.71
CA LEU A 76 8.61 -3.54 -5.11
C LEU A 76 7.21 -3.89 -4.60
N GLU A 77 6.82 -3.31 -3.48
CA GLU A 77 5.47 -3.39 -2.89
C GLU A 77 4.43 -2.62 -3.67
N SER A 78 4.86 -1.69 -4.54
CA SER A 78 3.99 -0.88 -5.36
C SER A 78 3.48 -1.65 -6.59
N PHE A 79 2.35 -1.18 -7.10
CA PHE A 79 1.68 -1.75 -8.25
C PHE A 79 2.14 -1.07 -9.54
N THR A 80 2.09 -1.84 -10.63
CA THR A 80 2.04 -1.28 -11.98
C THR A 80 0.68 -0.62 -12.23
N GLU A 81 0.58 0.18 -13.29
CA GLU A 81 -0.68 0.77 -13.70
C GLU A 81 -1.76 -0.29 -13.97
N GLU A 82 -1.40 -1.34 -14.72
CA GLU A 82 -2.30 -2.44 -15.05
C GLU A 82 -2.76 -3.21 -13.80
N GLU A 83 -1.87 -3.44 -12.84
CA GLU A 83 -2.23 -4.09 -11.57
C GLU A 83 -3.12 -3.18 -10.71
N ARG A 84 -2.86 -1.87 -10.67
CA ARG A 84 -3.69 -0.89 -9.99
C ARG A 84 -5.11 -0.93 -10.54
N ASP A 85 -5.28 -0.83 -11.86
CA ASP A 85 -6.61 -0.84 -12.48
C ASP A 85 -7.36 -2.16 -12.25
N GLN A 86 -6.67 -3.30 -12.34
CA GLN A 86 -7.26 -4.60 -11.98
C GLN A 86 -7.70 -4.67 -10.52
N LEU A 87 -6.86 -4.17 -9.60
CA LEU A 87 -7.15 -4.16 -8.17
C LEU A 87 -8.32 -3.22 -7.83
N VAL A 88 -8.36 -2.02 -8.43
CA VAL A 88 -9.50 -1.08 -8.27
C VAL A 88 -10.79 -1.74 -8.74
N ASN A 89 -10.79 -2.37 -9.91
CA ASN A 89 -11.97 -3.05 -10.46
C ASN A 89 -12.43 -4.19 -9.54
N TYR A 90 -11.50 -5.04 -9.10
CA TYR A 90 -11.77 -6.12 -8.14
C TYR A 90 -12.41 -5.60 -6.84
N LEU A 91 -11.84 -4.53 -6.26
CA LEU A 91 -12.34 -3.93 -5.03
C LEU A 91 -13.73 -3.32 -5.22
N LYS A 92 -13.95 -2.66 -6.36
CA LYS A 92 -15.22 -2.05 -6.73
C LYS A 92 -16.32 -3.08 -6.91
N GLU A 93 -16.07 -4.18 -7.59
CA GLU A 93 -17.10 -5.20 -7.81
C GLU A 93 -17.44 -5.95 -6.52
N ARG A 94 -16.42 -6.33 -5.76
CA ARG A 94 -16.56 -7.24 -4.63
C ARG A 94 -16.87 -6.57 -3.31
N TYR A 95 -16.40 -5.33 -3.11
CA TYR A 95 -16.43 -4.66 -1.80
C TYR A 95 -17.11 -3.28 -1.82
N LYS A 96 -17.82 -2.89 -2.90
CA LYS A 96 -18.54 -1.59 -3.00
C LYS A 96 -19.36 -1.22 -1.77
N ASP A 97 -20.01 -2.19 -1.16
CA ASP A 97 -20.92 -1.97 -0.03
C ASP A 97 -20.15 -1.75 1.28
N ARG A 98 -18.92 -2.29 1.39
CA ARG A 98 -18.07 -2.23 2.58
C ARG A 98 -17.05 -1.07 2.54
N LEU A 99 -16.65 -0.63 1.35
CA LEU A 99 -15.67 0.44 1.18
C LEU A 99 -16.33 1.82 1.11
N SER A 100 -15.76 2.77 1.84
CA SER A 100 -16.07 4.20 1.75
C SER A 100 -15.33 4.81 0.57
N ALA A 101 -14.04 4.52 0.42
CA ALA A 101 -13.17 5.10 -0.60
C ALA A 101 -12.10 4.11 -1.10
N ILE A 102 -11.64 4.34 -2.33
CA ILE A 102 -10.43 3.75 -2.92
C ILE A 102 -9.57 4.91 -3.37
N ARG A 103 -8.30 4.94 -2.96
CA ARG A 103 -7.34 5.98 -3.29
C ARG A 103 -6.12 5.37 -3.95
N SER A 104 -5.62 5.98 -5.01
CA SER A 104 -4.36 5.59 -5.62
C SER A 104 -3.59 6.82 -6.08
N CYS A 105 -2.28 6.81 -5.87
CA CYS A 105 -1.38 7.82 -6.37
C CYS A 105 -0.05 7.19 -6.78
N ALA A 106 0.67 7.88 -7.66
CA ALA A 106 2.04 7.53 -7.99
C ALA A 106 2.97 7.92 -6.83
N LEU A 107 4.02 7.11 -6.63
CA LEU A 107 5.16 7.43 -5.79
C LEU A 107 5.92 8.61 -6.40
N ASN A 108 6.43 9.46 -5.52
CA ASN A 108 7.33 10.53 -5.90
C ASN A 108 8.76 10.01 -5.95
N PHE A 109 9.36 10.04 -7.14
CA PHE A 109 10.75 9.65 -7.34
C PHE A 109 11.66 10.88 -7.40
N PRO A 110 12.90 10.79 -6.91
CA PRO A 110 13.49 9.61 -6.25
C PRO A 110 12.91 9.39 -4.84
N ILE A 111 12.81 8.13 -4.43
CA ILE A 111 12.27 7.73 -3.13
C ILE A 111 13.27 8.14 -2.04
N PRO A 112 12.85 8.90 -1.01
CA PRO A 112 13.75 9.29 0.06
C PRO A 112 14.24 8.08 0.84
N LEU A 113 15.52 8.09 1.22
CA LEU A 113 16.08 7.04 2.07
C LEU A 113 15.58 7.20 3.52
N GLY A 114 15.34 6.05 4.18
CA GLY A 114 14.78 5.98 5.53
C GLY A 114 13.31 5.58 5.58
N LEU A 115 12.69 5.28 4.43
CA LEU A 115 11.37 4.65 4.40
C LEU A 115 11.46 3.16 4.73
N VAL A 116 10.45 2.68 5.46
CA VAL A 116 10.27 1.27 5.83
C VAL A 116 9.13 0.70 5.00
N ALA A 117 9.32 -0.50 4.46
CA ALA A 117 8.30 -1.19 3.68
C ALA A 117 7.16 -1.70 4.57
N LEU A 118 5.95 -1.79 4.02
CA LEU A 118 4.77 -2.24 4.78
C LEU A 118 4.90 -3.70 5.21
N SER A 119 5.58 -4.53 4.42
CA SER A 119 5.92 -5.92 4.73
C SER A 119 6.88 -6.10 5.89
N GLU A 120 7.60 -5.05 6.29
CA GLU A 120 8.52 -5.08 7.43
C GLU A 120 7.83 -4.71 8.75
N LEU A 121 6.62 -4.16 8.67
CA LEU A 121 5.86 -3.79 9.86
C LEU A 121 5.41 -5.05 10.62
N SER A 122 5.42 -4.94 11.95
CA SER A 122 4.96 -6.02 12.83
C SER A 122 3.50 -5.81 13.22
N GLU A 123 2.78 -6.92 13.36
CA GLU A 123 1.43 -6.90 13.93
C GLU A 123 1.50 -6.50 15.41
N GLY A 124 0.57 -5.63 15.82
CA GLY A 124 0.48 -5.14 17.18
C GLY A 124 -0.94 -5.23 17.71
N LYS A 125 -1.19 -4.60 18.86
CA LYS A 125 -2.54 -4.58 19.46
C LYS A 125 -3.57 -3.90 18.54
N ASN A 126 -3.13 -2.85 17.84
CA ASN A 126 -3.99 -2.02 16.98
C ASN A 126 -3.60 -2.09 15.50
N ALA A 127 -2.37 -2.52 15.18
CA ALA A 127 -1.89 -2.65 13.81
C ALA A 127 -1.93 -4.11 13.35
N GLY A 128 -2.23 -4.34 12.07
CA GLY A 128 -2.20 -5.69 11.52
C GLY A 128 -2.37 -5.75 10.01
N PHE A 129 -2.47 -6.98 9.50
CA PHE A 129 -2.58 -7.23 8.06
C PHE A 129 -3.89 -7.90 7.65
N ILE A 130 -4.36 -7.56 6.46
CA ILE A 130 -5.43 -8.24 5.73
C ILE A 130 -4.78 -8.99 4.57
N ASN A 131 -4.85 -10.31 4.59
CA ASN A 131 -4.32 -11.16 3.53
C ASN A 131 -5.37 -11.39 2.44
N PHE A 132 -5.51 -10.44 1.49
CA PHE A 132 -6.51 -10.56 0.41
C PHE A 132 -6.25 -11.79 -0.45
N ASP A 133 -4.98 -12.16 -0.66
CA ASP A 133 -4.57 -13.35 -1.40
C ASP A 133 -5.08 -14.68 -0.79
N LYS A 134 -5.48 -14.67 0.48
CA LYS A 134 -6.01 -15.85 1.19
C LYS A 134 -7.54 -15.88 1.26
N ILE A 135 -8.23 -14.83 0.79
CA ILE A 135 -9.68 -14.76 0.84
C ILE A 135 -10.27 -15.66 -0.26
N PRO A 136 -11.34 -16.43 0.02
CA PRO A 136 -12.00 -17.27 -0.98
C PRO A 136 -12.46 -16.46 -2.19
N ASN A 137 -12.35 -17.03 -3.39
CA ASN A 137 -12.69 -16.37 -4.67
C ASN A 137 -11.85 -15.10 -4.97
N TYR A 138 -10.60 -15.05 -4.50
CA TYR A 138 -9.59 -14.11 -4.99
C TYR A 138 -9.15 -14.52 -6.40
N ASN A 139 -9.27 -13.62 -7.37
CA ASN A 139 -9.07 -13.91 -8.79
C ASN A 139 -8.03 -13.01 -9.47
N LEU A 140 -7.32 -12.17 -8.72
CA LEU A 140 -6.24 -11.36 -9.29
C LEU A 140 -4.99 -12.23 -9.52
N PRO A 141 -4.21 -11.97 -10.58
CA PRO A 141 -3.03 -12.77 -10.93
C PRO A 141 -1.80 -12.48 -10.05
N PHE A 142 -1.93 -11.63 -9.03
CA PHE A 142 -0.85 -11.23 -8.12
C PHE A 142 -1.37 -11.20 -6.67
N PRO A 143 -0.52 -11.47 -5.67
CA PRO A 143 -0.92 -11.41 -4.26
C PRO A 143 -1.05 -9.95 -3.79
N VAL A 144 -2.05 -9.68 -2.96
CA VAL A 144 -2.26 -8.38 -2.32
C VAL A 144 -2.46 -8.58 -0.82
N ARG A 145 -1.77 -7.75 -0.03
CA ARG A 145 -2.02 -7.60 1.40
C ARG A 145 -2.35 -6.15 1.72
N GLY A 146 -3.05 -5.95 2.82
CA GLY A 146 -3.40 -4.62 3.31
C GLY A 146 -2.90 -4.42 4.73
N PHE A 147 -2.13 -3.38 5.00
CA PHE A 147 -1.75 -2.98 6.35
C PHE A 147 -2.75 -1.95 6.89
N PHE A 148 -3.18 -2.09 8.14
CA PHE A 148 -4.01 -1.10 8.82
C PHE A 148 -3.45 -0.81 10.23
N ASP A 149 -3.65 0.42 10.71
CA ASP A 149 -3.43 0.78 12.11
C ASP A 149 -4.70 1.40 12.72
N LEU A 150 -5.36 0.66 13.61
CA LEU A 150 -6.60 1.10 14.27
C LEU A 150 -6.38 2.27 15.24
N SER A 151 -5.14 2.57 15.63
CA SER A 151 -4.84 3.69 16.54
C SER A 151 -5.09 5.04 15.88
N GLN A 152 -4.94 5.12 14.55
CA GLN A 152 -5.23 6.32 13.76
C GLN A 152 -6.74 6.56 13.52
N HIS A 153 -7.62 5.64 13.92
CA HIS A 153 -9.04 5.69 13.54
C HIS A 153 -10.02 5.80 14.72
N ARG A 154 -11.13 6.49 14.47
CA ARG A 154 -12.18 6.73 15.48
C ARG A 154 -12.95 5.44 15.82
N PRO A 155 -13.33 5.23 17.09
CA PRO A 155 -14.15 4.10 17.47
C PRO A 155 -15.55 4.17 16.83
N LEU A 156 -16.15 3.01 16.53
CA LEU A 156 -17.49 2.88 15.95
C LEU A 156 -18.59 3.28 16.94
N ILE A 157 -18.31 3.04 18.21
CA ILE A 157 -19.17 3.42 19.33
C ILE A 157 -18.37 4.49 20.07
N GLU A 158 -18.84 5.73 20.02
CA GLU A 158 -18.43 6.70 21.04
C GLU A 158 -18.82 6.07 22.37
N GLY A 159 -17.83 5.64 23.14
CA GLY A 159 -18.05 5.35 24.55
C GLY A 159 -18.66 6.62 25.14
N VAL A 160 -19.91 6.49 25.56
CA VAL A 160 -20.51 7.38 26.54
C VAL A 160 -19.59 7.33 27.77
N GLU A 161 -19.25 8.52 28.27
CA GLU A 161 -18.39 8.89 29.43
C GLU A 161 -16.95 9.35 29.11
#